data_AF-A0AAV4HSE0-F1
#
_entry.id   AF-A0AAV4HSE0-F1
#
_cell.length_a   1.000
_cell.length_b   1.000
_cell.length_c   1.000
_cell.angle_alpha   90.00
_cell.angle_beta   90.00
_cell.angle_gamma   90.00
#
_symmetry.space_group_name_H-M   'P 1'
#
loop_
_entity.id
_entity.type
_entity.pdbx_description
1 polymer ?
#
loop_
_entity_poly.entity_id
_entity_poly.type
_entity_poly.pdbx_seq_one_letter_code
_entity_poly.pdbx_strand_id
1 'polypeptide(L)'
;MAAASVKLAAKLGLAGGAVYWTVQQGLWGTAEEGATAGKKFAAAVMPSTVEYLDKIPSYAKVNEAAIKNWNAGLRATFETLSSAPETVHEYAGKAKTAVTNLGKND
;
A
#
# COMPACT_ATOMS: atom_id res chain seq x y z
N MET A 1 34.74 13.43 39.04
CA MET A 1 33.80 14.47 38.55
C MET A 1 34.13 14.90 37.12
N ALA A 2 35.32 15.45 36.83
CA ALA A 2 35.68 15.97 35.50
C ALA A 2 35.64 14.94 34.34
N ALA A 3 36.18 13.73 34.52
CA ALA A 3 36.18 12.70 33.47
C ALA A 3 34.77 12.23 33.08
N ALA A 4 33.82 12.23 34.02
CA ALA A 4 32.43 11.88 33.77
C ALA A 4 31.73 12.95 32.92
N SER A 5 31.97 14.24 33.23
CA SER A 5 31.44 15.37 32.46
C SER A 5 32.00 15.42 31.04
N VAL A 6 33.30 15.15 30.86
CA VAL A 6 33.93 15.08 29.52
C VAL A 6 33.33 13.94 28.69
N LYS A 7 33.17 12.75 29.28
CA LYS A 7 32.55 11.61 28.60
C LYS A 7 31.10 11.90 28.21
N LEU A 8 30.34 12.59 29.07
CA LEU A 8 28.97 13.00 28.77
C LEU A 8 28.94 14.00 27.60
N ALA A 9 29.79 15.03 27.65
CA ALA A 9 29.89 16.03 26.58
C ALA A 9 30.23 15.39 25.22
N ALA A 10 31.16 14.43 25.19
CA ALA A 10 31.51 13.71 23.97
C ALA A 10 30.33 12.90 23.41
N LYS A 11 29.58 12.19 24.26
CA LYS A 11 28.38 11.45 23.83
C LYS A 11 27.29 12.36 23.27
N LEU A 12 27.02 13.48 23.95
CA LEU A 12 26.04 14.46 23.49
C LEU A 12 26.48 15.11 22.17
N GLY A 13 27.78 15.40 22.02
CA GLY A 13 28.33 15.92 20.77
C GLY A 13 28.16 14.95 19.60
N LEU A 14 28.47 13.66 19.80
CA LEU A 14 28.29 12.64 18.76
C LEU A 14 26.81 12.46 18.39
N ALA A 15 25.92 12.36 19.38
CA ALA A 15 24.48 12.22 19.16
C ALA A 15 23.90 13.46 18.46
N GLY A 16 24.23 14.65 18.94
CA GLY A 16 23.78 15.91 18.35
C GLY A 16 24.31 16.10 16.94
N GLY A 17 25.58 15.77 16.68
CA GLY A 17 26.18 15.81 15.36
C GLY A 17 25.53 14.83 14.38
N ALA A 18 25.21 13.62 14.81
CA ALA A 18 24.49 12.64 13.99
C ALA A 18 23.08 13.15 13.63
N VAL A 19 22.32 13.65 14.62
CA VAL A 19 21.00 14.22 14.38
C VAL A 19 21.10 15.41 13.42
N TYR A 20 22.00 16.36 13.69
CA TYR A 20 22.22 17.54 12.85
C TYR A 20 22.52 17.15 11.39
N TRP A 21 23.40 16.16 11.19
CA TRP A 21 23.73 15.67 9.85
C TRP A 21 22.51 15.04 9.15
N THR A 22 21.72 14.22 9.86
CA THR A 22 20.51 13.62 9.26
C THR A 22 19.43 14.65 8.90
N VAL A 23 19.32 15.72 9.68
CA VAL A 23 18.45 16.87 9.35
C VAL A 23 18.96 17.57 8.09
N GLN A 24 20.26 17.85 7.99
CA GLN A 24 20.87 18.47 6.80
C GLN A 24 20.73 17.62 5.52
N GLN A 25 20.73 16.29 5.66
CA GLN A 25 20.48 15.40 4.51
C GLN A 25 19.01 15.35 4.08
N GLY A 26 18.09 16.02 4.78
CA GLY A 26 16.66 16.02 4.47
C GLY A 26 15.93 14.76 4.92
N LEU A 27 16.53 13.92 5.77
CA LEU A 27 15.91 12.68 6.25
C LEU A 27 14.61 12.94 7.04
N TRP A 28 14.57 14.06 7.76
CA TRP A 28 13.44 14.51 8.57
C TRP A 28 12.61 15.61 7.90
N GLY A 29 12.85 15.83 6.59
CA GLY A 29 12.21 16.87 5.80
C GLY A 29 10.93 16.39 5.12
N THR A 30 10.69 16.86 3.90
CA THR A 30 9.53 16.39 3.11
C THR A 30 9.70 14.93 2.66
N ALA A 31 8.62 14.33 2.16
CA ALA A 31 8.68 13.00 1.57
C ALA A 31 9.66 12.92 0.39
N GLU A 32 9.75 13.96 -0.45
CA GLU A 32 10.72 13.99 -1.56
C GLU A 32 12.17 14.09 -1.07
N GLU A 33 12.42 14.93 -0.06
CA GLU A 33 13.74 15.11 0.54
C GLU A 33 14.20 13.79 1.20
N GLY A 34 13.34 13.16 1.99
CA GLY A 34 13.61 11.88 2.63
C GLY A 34 13.79 10.75 1.62
N ALA A 35 12.99 10.69 0.56
CA ALA A 35 13.17 9.70 -0.51
C ALA A 35 14.51 9.88 -1.23
N THR A 36 14.93 11.12 -1.47
CA THR A 36 16.22 11.44 -2.08
C THR A 36 17.38 11.05 -1.16
N ALA A 37 17.28 11.37 0.13
CA ALA A 37 18.26 10.96 1.14
C ALA A 37 18.37 9.43 1.23
N GLY A 38 17.23 8.75 1.23
CA GLY A 38 17.15 7.28 1.24
C GLY A 38 17.79 6.64 0.02
N LYS A 39 17.58 7.20 -1.19
CA LYS A 39 18.25 6.73 -2.42
C LYS A 39 19.77 6.90 -2.34
N LYS A 40 20.25 8.06 -1.85
CA LYS A 40 21.69 8.31 -1.64
C LYS A 40 22.29 7.32 -0.63
N PHE A 41 21.60 7.08 0.47
CA PHE A 41 22.01 6.11 1.48
C PHE A 41 22.09 4.69 0.93
N ALA A 42 21.04 4.25 0.23
CA ALA A 42 21.00 2.93 -0.40
C ALA A 42 22.12 2.77 -1.43
N ALA A 43 22.40 3.79 -2.25
CA ALA A 43 23.51 3.75 -3.20
C ALA A 43 24.88 3.61 -2.51
N ALA A 44 25.06 4.20 -1.33
CA ALA A 44 26.33 4.14 -0.60
C ALA A 44 26.52 2.86 0.23
N VAL A 45 25.45 2.35 0.85
CA VAL A 45 25.54 1.27 1.87
C VAL A 45 24.96 -0.05 1.38
N MET A 46 23.95 -0.01 0.50
CA MET A 46 23.22 -1.20 0.03
C MET A 46 22.92 -1.11 -1.48
N PRO A 47 23.95 -1.03 -2.35
CA PRO A 47 23.77 -0.70 -3.77
C PRO A 47 22.87 -1.68 -4.53
N SER A 48 22.82 -2.96 -4.12
CA SER A 48 21.91 -3.96 -4.67
C SER A 48 20.43 -3.67 -4.41
N THR A 49 20.09 -2.79 -3.47
CA THR A 49 18.69 -2.46 -3.15
C THR A 49 18.13 -1.30 -3.98
N VAL A 50 18.99 -0.54 -4.66
CA VAL A 50 18.60 0.69 -5.38
C VAL A 50 17.58 0.38 -6.47
N GLU A 51 17.74 -0.74 -7.18
CA GLU A 51 16.81 -1.15 -8.25
C GLU A 51 15.39 -1.43 -7.76
N TYR A 52 15.21 -1.72 -6.46
CA TYR A 52 13.90 -1.97 -5.87
C TYR A 52 13.24 -0.68 -5.39
N LEU A 53 14.02 0.35 -5.05
CA LEU A 53 13.49 1.65 -4.63
C LEU A 53 12.70 2.31 -5.76
N ASP A 54 13.12 2.14 -7.01
CA ASP A 54 12.40 2.66 -8.18
C ASP A 54 11.14 1.85 -8.52
N LYS A 55 11.00 0.63 -7.98
CA LYS A 55 9.77 -0.19 -8.12
C LYS A 55 8.69 0.20 -7.10
N ILE A 56 9.03 0.99 -6.08
CA ILE A 56 8.05 1.48 -5.11
C ILE A 56 7.10 2.45 -5.80
N PRO A 57 5.78 2.17 -5.84
CA PRO A 57 4.83 3.06 -6.47
C PRO A 57 4.77 4.39 -5.72
N SER A 58 4.59 5.49 -6.46
CA SER A 58 4.36 6.79 -5.83
C SER A 58 3.06 6.80 -5.03
N TYR A 59 3.01 7.63 -3.99
CA TYR A 59 1.79 7.83 -3.20
C TYR A 59 0.57 8.13 -4.08
N ALA A 60 0.74 9.00 -5.09
CA ALA A 60 -0.33 9.33 -6.04
C ALA A 60 -0.88 8.09 -6.78
N LYS A 61 0.01 7.20 -7.27
CA LYS A 61 -0.40 5.97 -7.94
C LYS A 61 -1.15 5.02 -6.99
N VAL A 62 -0.68 4.89 -5.75
CA VAL A 62 -1.35 4.06 -4.74
C VAL A 62 -2.73 4.63 -4.41
N ASN A 63 -2.83 5.94 -4.22
CA ASN A 63 -4.09 6.61 -3.92
C ASN A 63 -5.10 6.48 -5.06
N GLU A 64 -4.67 6.70 -6.30
CA GLU A 64 -5.52 6.51 -7.49
C GLU A 64 -6.02 5.07 -7.60
N ALA A 65 -5.14 4.08 -7.43
CA ALA A 65 -5.52 2.68 -7.47
C ALA A 65 -6.52 2.32 -6.37
N ALA A 66 -6.34 2.83 -5.16
CA ALA A 66 -7.24 2.61 -4.04
C ALA A 66 -8.65 3.15 -4.34
N ILE A 67 -8.75 4.40 -4.81
CA ILE A 67 -10.05 5.02 -5.18
C ILE A 67 -10.71 4.24 -6.31
N LYS A 68 -9.96 3.90 -7.37
CA LYS A 68 -10.48 3.16 -8.52
C LYS A 68 -11.02 1.79 -8.12
N ASN A 69 -10.25 1.02 -7.37
CA ASN A 69 -10.63 -0.33 -6.97
C ASN A 69 -11.81 -0.33 -5.99
N TRP A 70 -11.86 0.64 -5.07
CA TRP A 70 -13.00 0.81 -4.17
C TRP A 70 -14.29 1.09 -4.95
N ASN A 71 -14.26 2.03 -5.88
CA ASN A 71 -15.43 2.36 -6.71
C ASN A 71 -15.83 1.22 -7.64
N ALA A 72 -14.86 0.48 -8.19
CA ALA A 72 -15.13 -0.71 -8.99
C ALA A 72 -15.82 -1.81 -8.16
N GLY A 73 -15.32 -2.06 -6.95
CA GLY A 73 -15.92 -3.02 -6.02
C GLY A 73 -17.34 -2.65 -5.62
N LEU A 74 -17.58 -1.37 -5.31
CA LEU A 74 -18.94 -0.88 -5.02
C LEU A 74 -19.87 -1.08 -6.21
N ARG A 75 -19.46 -0.70 -7.43
CA ARG A 75 -20.27 -0.91 -8.64
C ARG A 75 -20.58 -2.38 -8.87
N ALA A 76 -19.57 -3.25 -8.85
CA ALA A 76 -19.76 -4.68 -9.06
C ALA A 76 -20.72 -5.30 -8.03
N THR A 77 -20.63 -4.87 -6.76
CA THR A 77 -21.54 -5.33 -5.70
C THR A 77 -22.98 -4.92 -5.98
N PHE A 78 -23.23 -3.65 -6.28
CA PHE A 78 -24.58 -3.16 -6.52
C PHE A 78 -25.16 -3.63 -7.86
N GLU A 79 -24.35 -3.77 -8.90
CA GLU A 79 -24.75 -4.38 -10.17
C GLU A 79 -25.21 -5.82 -9.95
N THR A 80 -24.39 -6.62 -9.26
CA THR A 80 -24.74 -8.01 -8.93
C THR A 80 -26.02 -8.10 -8.10
N LEU A 81 -26.16 -7.24 -7.08
CA LEU A 81 -27.36 -7.21 -6.25
C LEU A 81 -28.59 -6.79 -7.05
N SER A 82 -28.44 -5.84 -7.98
CA SER A 82 -29.54 -5.37 -8.82
C SER A 82 -30.00 -6.43 -9.81
N SER A 83 -29.10 -7.26 -10.34
CA SER A 83 -29.42 -8.34 -11.28
C SER A 83 -29.82 -9.66 -10.59
N ALA A 84 -29.74 -9.73 -9.26
CA ALA A 84 -30.01 -10.93 -8.51
C ALA A 84 -31.47 -11.42 -8.66
N PRO A 85 -32.50 -10.55 -8.62
CA PRO A 85 -33.89 -10.98 -8.81
C PRO A 85 -34.15 -11.61 -10.18
N GLU A 86 -33.64 -11.01 -11.27
CA GLU A 86 -33.78 -11.54 -12.62
C GLU A 86 -33.07 -12.88 -12.76
N THR A 87 -31.85 -12.98 -12.22
CA THR A 87 -31.07 -14.22 -12.22
C THR A 87 -31.81 -15.33 -11.47
N VAL A 88 -32.32 -15.04 -10.26
CA VAL A 88 -33.10 -16.01 -9.47
C VAL A 88 -34.36 -16.45 -10.23
N HIS A 89 -35.07 -15.52 -10.86
CA HIS A 89 -36.26 -15.82 -11.65
C HIS A 89 -35.95 -16.76 -12.82
N GLU A 90 -34.87 -16.49 -13.56
CA GLU A 90 -34.43 -17.31 -14.69
C GLU A 90 -34.10 -18.75 -14.25
N TYR A 91 -33.31 -18.91 -13.20
CA TYR A 91 -32.93 -20.24 -12.70
C TYR A 91 -34.10 -20.99 -12.08
N ALA A 92 -35.01 -20.31 -11.38
CA ALA A 92 -36.24 -20.91 -10.87
C ALA A 92 -37.14 -21.40 -12.02
N GLY A 93 -37.24 -20.64 -13.11
CA GLY A 93 -37.95 -21.04 -14.32
C GLY A 93 -37.35 -22.30 -14.95
N LYS A 94 -36.02 -22.35 -15.11
CA LYS A 94 -35.30 -23.53 -15.63
C LYS A 94 -35.53 -24.76 -14.74
N ALA A 95 -35.46 -24.61 -13.42
CA ALA A 95 -35.70 -25.70 -12.47
C ALA A 95 -37.13 -26.23 -12.58
N LYS A 96 -38.13 -25.35 -12.66
CA LYS A 96 -39.54 -25.75 -12.84
C LYS A 96 -39.73 -26.56 -14.11
N THR A 97 -39.15 -26.13 -15.22
CA THR A 97 -39.22 -26.87 -16.50
C THR A 97 -38.54 -28.23 -16.40
N ALA A 98 -37.37 -28.31 -15.77
CA ALA A 98 -36.66 -29.58 -15.58
C ALA A 98 -37.49 -30.59 -14.75
N VAL A 99 -38.07 -30.15 -13.63
CA VAL A 99 -38.94 -30.99 -12.79
C VAL A 99 -40.19 -31.45 -13.57
N THR A 100 -40.80 -30.55 -14.34
CA THR A 100 -41.98 -30.87 -15.16
C THR A 100 -41.67 -31.92 -16.24
N ASN A 101 -40.47 -31.86 -16.84
CA ASN A 101 -40.08 -32.82 -17.88
C ASN A 101 -39.75 -34.21 -17.30
N LEU A 102 -39.25 -34.29 -16.06
CA LEU A 102 -39.02 -35.57 -15.39
C LEU A 102 -40.34 -36.31 -15.14
N GLY A 103 -41.35 -35.64 -14.58
CA GLY A 103 -42.66 -36.27 -14.29
C GLY A 103 -43.53 -36.58 -15.51
N LYS A 104 -43.07 -36.28 -16.74
CA LYS A 104 -43.74 -36.66 -18.00
C LYS A 104 -43.15 -37.90 -18.65
N ASN A 105 -42.01 -38.40 -18.14
CA ASN A 105 -41.33 -39.59 -18.64
C ASN A 105 -41.61 -40.86 -17.79
N ASP A 106 -42.46 -40.74 -16.76
CA ASP A 106 -43.05 -41.83 -15.97
C ASP A 106 -44.52 -42.03 -16.39
#